data_AF-A0A3C0S1F7-F1
#
_entry.id   AF-A0A3C0S1F7-F1
#
_cell.length_a   1.000
_cell.length_b   1.000
_cell.length_c   1.000
_cell.angle_alpha   90.00
_cell.angle_beta   90.00
_cell.angle_gamma   90.00
#
_symmetry.space_group_name_H-M   'P 1'
#
loop_
_entity.id
_entity.type
_entity.pdbx_description
1 polymer ?
#
loop_
_entity_poly.entity_id
_entity_poly.type
_entity_poly.pdbx_seq_one_letter_code
_entity_poly.pdbx_strand_id
1 'polypeptide(L)'
;IPKVVFSNSLKNIDWASAKLADGILKDELLKLKQQSGRDILVGSRSLIVQLLNLNLIDEFQLCIYPVVVGQGLSLFENIIDRKVFKLLKTKPFSGGSVLLYYQYSPTPTSL
;
A
#
# COMPACT_ATOMS: atom_id res chain seq x y z
N ILE A 1 1.28 -17.77 -0.65
CA ILE A 1 1.65 -16.40 -1.06
C ILE A 1 2.92 -16.01 -0.31
N PRO A 2 4.05 -15.83 -1.02
CA PRO A 2 5.31 -15.36 -0.44
C PRO A 2 5.13 -13.97 0.20
N LYS A 3 5.88 -13.70 1.29
CA LYS A 3 5.81 -12.42 2.01
C LYS A 3 7.19 -11.89 2.31
N VAL A 4 7.31 -10.57 2.23
CA VAL A 4 8.51 -9.84 2.64
C VAL A 4 8.12 -8.96 3.81
N VAL A 5 8.80 -9.13 4.94
CA VAL A 5 8.49 -8.45 6.20
C VAL A 5 9.58 -7.44 6.49
N PHE A 6 9.20 -6.17 6.57
CA PHE A 6 10.06 -5.08 7.02
C PHE A 6 9.89 -4.92 8.53
N SER A 7 10.99 -5.01 9.28
CA SER A 7 11.01 -4.84 10.73
C SER A 7 12.35 -4.28 11.18
N ASN A 8 12.34 -3.45 12.22
CA ASN A 8 13.54 -2.90 12.85
C ASN A 8 13.99 -3.74 14.06
N SER A 9 13.17 -4.67 14.54
CA SER A 9 13.40 -5.40 15.80
C SER A 9 13.44 -6.92 15.63
N LEU A 10 12.82 -7.46 14.59
CA LEU A 10 12.83 -8.91 14.33
C LEU A 10 14.19 -9.34 13.80
N LYS A 11 14.77 -10.36 14.43
CA LYS A 11 15.99 -11.02 13.97
C LYS A 11 15.70 -12.28 13.16
N ASN A 12 14.61 -12.98 13.51
CA ASN A 12 14.17 -14.22 12.90
C ASN A 12 12.66 -14.18 12.64
N ILE A 13 12.16 -15.04 11.78
CA ILE A 13 10.72 -15.20 11.52
C ILE A 13 10.37 -16.69 11.39
N ASP A 14 9.39 -17.16 12.16
CA ASP A 14 8.95 -18.57 12.15
C ASP A 14 7.81 -18.82 11.16
N TRP A 15 7.55 -17.85 10.28
CA TRP A 15 6.51 -17.97 9.27
C TRP A 15 7.07 -18.53 7.97
N ALA A 16 6.77 -19.80 7.69
CA ALA A 16 7.31 -20.55 6.56
C ALA A 16 7.20 -19.87 5.17
N SER A 17 6.23 -18.97 4.97
CA SER A 17 6.04 -18.27 3.69
C SER A 17 6.62 -16.85 3.67
N ALA A 18 7.28 -16.42 4.75
CA ALA A 18 7.79 -15.07 4.91
C ALA A 18 9.31 -15.06 5.04
N LYS A 19 9.92 -14.00 4.51
CA LYS A 19 11.31 -13.65 4.76
C LYS A 19 11.39 -12.25 5.35
N LEU A 20 12.38 -12.00 6.20
CA LEU A 20 12.73 -10.63 6.59
C LEU A 20 13.38 -9.93 5.39
N ALA A 21 13.06 -8.65 5.21
CA ALA A 21 13.74 -7.79 4.25
C ALA A 21 15.21 -7.61 4.68
N ASP A 22 16.13 -7.64 3.73
CA ASP A 22 17.58 -7.50 3.95
C ASP A 22 18.11 -6.08 3.67
N GLY A 23 17.25 -5.19 3.18
CA GLY A 23 17.62 -3.84 2.75
C GLY A 23 16.50 -2.82 2.95
N ILE A 24 16.75 -1.61 2.44
CA ILE A 24 15.78 -0.52 2.51
C ILE A 24 14.56 -0.83 1.61
N LEU A 25 13.40 -0.31 2.02
CA LEU A 25 12.11 -0.56 1.36
C LEU A 25 12.13 -0.33 -0.16
N LYS A 26 12.73 0.78 -0.59
CA LYS A 26 12.80 1.13 -2.01
C LYS A 26 13.50 0.04 -2.83
N ASP A 27 14.67 -0.39 -2.39
CA ASP A 27 15.52 -1.31 -3.14
C ASP A 27 14.91 -2.71 -3.17
N GLU A 28 14.38 -3.18 -2.04
CA GLU A 28 13.66 -4.44 -1.97
C GLU A 28 12.44 -4.46 -2.89
N LEU A 29 11.65 -3.38 -2.89
CA LEU A 29 10.50 -3.31 -3.79
C LEU A 29 10.92 -3.27 -5.26
N LEU A 30 11.97 -2.53 -5.63
CA LEU A 30 12.46 -2.50 -7.00
C LEU A 30 12.97 -3.86 -7.47
N LYS A 31 13.69 -4.61 -6.62
CA LYS A 31 14.09 -6.00 -6.90
C LYS A 31 12.86 -6.90 -7.09
N LEU A 32 11.83 -6.74 -6.28
CA LEU A 32 10.58 -7.51 -6.42
C LEU A 32 9.86 -7.16 -7.74
N LYS A 33 9.79 -5.87 -8.12
CA LYS A 33 9.18 -5.44 -9.40
C LYS A 33 9.92 -5.95 -10.64
N GLN A 34 11.20 -6.34 -10.52
CA GLN A 34 11.98 -6.94 -11.60
C GLN A 34 11.78 -8.46 -11.76
N GLN A 35 11.22 -9.12 -10.74
CA GLN A 35 10.94 -10.56 -10.81
C GLN A 35 9.66 -10.82 -11.62
N SER A 36 9.60 -11.96 -12.29
CA SER A 36 8.36 -12.43 -12.89
C SER A 36 7.34 -12.75 -11.80
N GLY A 37 6.11 -12.29 -11.96
CA GLY A 37 5.12 -12.42 -10.91
C GLY A 37 3.79 -11.73 -11.19
N ARG A 38 2.92 -11.76 -10.18
CA ARG A 38 1.66 -11.01 -10.12
C ARG A 38 1.86 -9.75 -9.25
N ASP A 39 0.77 -9.04 -9.00
CA ASP A 39 0.73 -7.84 -8.16
C ASP A 39 1.39 -8.03 -6.79
N ILE A 40 2.03 -6.96 -6.31
CA ILE A 40 2.62 -6.87 -4.97
C ILE A 40 1.62 -6.17 -4.06
N LEU A 41 1.16 -6.87 -3.01
CA LEU A 41 0.21 -6.33 -2.05
C LEU A 41 0.95 -5.77 -0.82
N VAL A 42 0.58 -4.56 -0.40
CA VAL A 42 1.17 -3.86 0.75
C VAL A 42 0.11 -3.60 1.80
N GLY A 43 0.37 -4.03 3.05
CA GLY A 43 -0.65 -4.04 4.10
C GLY A 43 -0.46 -3.08 5.27
N SER A 44 0.75 -2.56 5.52
CA SER A 44 0.98 -1.73 6.71
C SER A 44 0.97 -0.25 6.39
N ARG A 45 0.41 0.56 7.31
CA ARG A 45 0.34 2.02 7.21
C ARG A 45 1.71 2.65 6.93
N SER A 46 2.73 2.25 7.68
CA SER A 46 4.08 2.80 7.54
C SER A 46 4.70 2.50 6.19
N LEU A 47 4.46 1.31 5.61
CA LEU A 47 4.93 0.99 4.27
C LEU A 47 4.12 1.74 3.21
N ILE A 48 2.80 1.83 3.36
CA ILE A 48 1.93 2.56 2.43
C ILE A 48 2.36 4.03 2.35
N VAL A 49 2.55 4.71 3.48
CA VAL A 49 3.00 6.13 3.51
C VAL A 49 4.36 6.31 2.83
N GLN A 50 5.34 5.46 3.15
CA GLN A 50 6.67 5.52 2.54
C GLN A 50 6.61 5.31 1.03
N LEU A 51 5.89 4.29 0.56
CA LEU A 51 5.76 3.99 -0.86
C LEU A 51 4.99 5.07 -1.62
N LEU A 52 4.00 5.71 -0.97
CA LEU A 52 3.28 6.83 -1.54
C LEU A 52 4.19 8.05 -1.74
N ASN A 53 5.05 8.35 -0.76
CA ASN A 53 6.07 9.41 -0.87
C ASN A 53 7.15 9.07 -1.90
N LEU A 54 7.45 7.79 -2.12
CA LEU A 54 8.38 7.32 -3.15
C LEU A 54 7.76 7.23 -4.55
N ASN A 55 6.46 7.53 -4.72
CA ASN A 55 5.71 7.34 -5.98
C ASN A 55 5.74 5.89 -6.49
N LEU A 56 5.70 4.91 -5.59
CA LEU A 56 5.77 3.48 -5.90
C LEU A 56 4.45 2.72 -5.67
N ILE A 57 3.34 3.43 -5.46
CA ILE A 57 1.99 2.86 -5.40
C ILE A 57 1.29 3.06 -6.74
N ASP A 58 0.96 1.95 -7.40
CA ASP A 58 0.28 1.95 -8.70
C ASP A 58 -1.26 1.97 -8.53
N GLU A 59 -1.78 1.25 -7.53
CA GLU A 59 -3.23 1.14 -7.22
C GLU A 59 -3.48 1.13 -5.71
N PHE A 60 -4.59 1.74 -5.29
CA PHE A 60 -5.18 1.59 -3.98
C PHE A 60 -6.46 0.76 -4.02
N GLN A 61 -6.60 -0.14 -3.05
CA GLN A 61 -7.84 -0.84 -2.73
C GLN A 61 -8.31 -0.39 -1.34
N LEU A 62 -9.18 0.62 -1.30
CA LEU A 62 -9.66 1.23 -0.06
C LEU A 62 -11.02 0.67 0.32
N CYS A 63 -11.09 -0.06 1.44
CA CYS A 63 -12.34 -0.53 2.01
C CYS A 63 -12.88 0.50 3.01
N ILE A 64 -14.01 1.13 2.68
CA ILE A 64 -14.72 2.04 3.56
C ILE A 64 -15.75 1.24 4.34
N TYR A 65 -15.69 1.34 5.67
CA TYR A 65 -16.64 0.70 6.58
C TYR A 65 -17.67 1.72 7.07
N PRO A 66 -18.94 1.32 7.28
CA PRO A 66 -20.00 2.20 7.78
C PRO A 66 -19.88 2.41 9.30
N VAL A 67 -18.75 2.94 9.76
CA VAL A 67 -18.44 3.17 11.17
C VAL A 67 -17.65 4.47 11.36
N VAL A 68 -17.99 5.21 12.42
CA VAL A 68 -17.18 6.35 12.89
C VAL A 68 -16.36 5.89 14.08
N VAL A 69 -15.06 5.72 13.89
CA VAL A 69 -14.15 5.14 14.91
C VAL A 69 -13.72 6.13 16.00
N GLY A 70 -13.98 7.44 15.81
CA GLY A 70 -13.54 8.49 16.73
C GLY A 70 -12.05 8.81 16.56
N GLN A 71 -11.19 8.17 17.36
CA GLN A 71 -9.74 8.42 17.36
C GLN A 71 -8.97 7.23 16.78
N GLY A 72 -7.86 7.51 16.12
CA GLY A 72 -7.00 6.47 15.53
C GLY A 72 -5.93 7.05 14.62
N LEU A 73 -5.15 6.17 14.01
CA LEU A 73 -4.13 6.55 13.05
C LEU A 73 -4.75 6.85 11.69
N SER A 74 -4.46 8.03 11.13
CA SER A 74 -4.79 8.34 9.73
C SER A 74 -3.90 7.54 8.79
N LEU A 75 -4.49 6.94 7.74
CA LEU A 75 -3.74 6.24 6.69
C LEU A 75 -2.80 7.20 5.94
N PHE A 76 -3.29 8.41 5.65
CA PHE A 76 -2.56 9.42 4.86
C PHE A 76 -2.07 10.52 5.78
N GLU A 77 -0.92 10.28 6.40
CA GLU A 77 -0.24 11.21 7.29
C GLU A 77 1.19 11.43 6.76
N ASN A 78 1.72 12.66 6.88
CA ASN A 78 3.06 13.02 6.40
C ASN A 78 3.30 12.76 4.90
N ILE A 79 2.27 13.02 4.08
CA ILE A 79 2.38 12.94 2.61
C ILE A 79 2.99 14.24 2.08
N ILE A 80 4.08 14.12 1.31
CA ILE A 80 4.88 15.26 0.87
C ILE A 80 4.18 16.05 -0.23
N ASP A 81 3.68 15.35 -1.27
CA ASP A 81 3.06 15.95 -2.44
C ASP A 81 1.61 15.49 -2.60
N ARG A 82 0.78 16.36 -3.20
CA ARG A 82 -0.56 15.97 -3.65
C ARG A 82 -0.48 14.76 -4.57
N LYS A 83 -1.26 13.73 -4.27
CA LYS A 83 -1.44 12.54 -5.12
C LYS A 83 -2.83 12.54 -5.72
N VAL A 84 -2.94 12.29 -7.01
CA VAL A 84 -4.22 12.22 -7.73
C VAL A 84 -4.46 10.79 -8.17
N PHE A 85 -5.69 10.32 -7.97
CA PHE A 85 -6.10 8.97 -8.31
C PHE A 85 -7.39 8.98 -9.12
N LYS A 86 -7.51 8.02 -10.02
CA LYS A 86 -8.71 7.78 -10.82
C LYS A 86 -9.45 6.57 -10.27
N LEU A 87 -10.75 6.72 -10.00
CA LEU A 87 -11.60 5.58 -9.63
C LEU A 87 -11.70 4.62 -10.82
N LEU A 88 -11.30 3.36 -10.60
CA LEU A 88 -11.43 2.28 -11.57
C LEU A 88 -12.71 1.47 -11.34
N LYS A 89 -13.00 1.15 -10.08
CA LYS A 89 -14.08 0.22 -9.72
C LYS A 89 -14.61 0.52 -8.33
N THR A 90 -15.92 0.35 -8.16
CA THR A 90 -16.60 0.33 -6.87
C THR A 90 -17.22 -1.03 -6.67
N LYS A 91 -17.02 -1.63 -5.49
CA LYS A 91 -17.62 -2.91 -5.11
C LYS A 91 -18.32 -2.75 -3.76
N PRO A 92 -19.65 -2.57 -3.73
CA PRO A 92 -20.41 -2.63 -2.48
C PRO A 92 -20.50 -4.08 -1.98
N PHE A 93 -20.55 -4.23 -0.66
CA PHE A 93 -20.84 -5.49 0.01
C PHE A 93 -22.20 -5.40 0.73
N SER A 94 -22.84 -6.54 0.94
CA SER A 94 -24.14 -6.63 1.63
C SER A 94 -24.12 -6.07 3.06
N GLY A 95 -22.95 -6.06 3.71
CA GLY A 95 -22.75 -5.47 5.04
C GLY A 95 -22.58 -3.94 5.05
N GLY A 96 -22.79 -3.26 3.92
CA GLY A 96 -22.71 -1.80 3.82
C GLY A 96 -21.30 -1.23 3.63
N SER A 97 -20.25 -2.06 3.68
CA SER A 97 -18.91 -1.62 3.30
C SER A 97 -18.78 -1.48 1.78
N VAL A 98 -17.87 -0.61 1.35
CA VAL A 98 -17.59 -0.35 -0.07
C VAL A 98 -16.09 -0.43 -0.30
N LEU A 99 -15.68 -1.29 -1.24
CA LEU A 99 -14.30 -1.35 -1.71
C LEU A 99 -14.14 -0.52 -2.99
N LEU A 100 -13.25 0.46 -2.92
CA LEU A 100 -12.91 1.36 -4.01
C LEU A 100 -11.53 1.02 -4.54
N TYR A 101 -11.43 0.86 -5.86
CA TYR A 101 -10.19 0.62 -6.58
C TYR A 101 -9.78 1.92 -7.27
N TYR A 102 -8.61 2.44 -6.94
CA TYR A 102 -8.11 3.73 -7.40
C TYR A 102 -6.74 3.56 -8.03
N GLN A 103 -6.59 3.91 -9.30
CA GLN A 103 -5.28 3.90 -9.96
C GLN A 103 -4.60 5.25 -9.80
N TYR A 104 -3.29 5.24 -9.55
CA TYR A 104 -2.50 6.45 -9.58
C TYR A 104 -2.60 7.12 -10.95
N SER A 105 -3.03 8.37 -10.97
CA SER A 105 -3.10 9.19 -12.17
C SER A 105 -2.08 10.30 -12.00
N PRO A 106 -0.90 10.22 -12.63
CA PRO A 106 -0.05 11.40 -12.68
C PRO A 106 -0.85 12.52 -13.34
N THR A 107 -1.05 13.63 -12.62
CA THR A 107 -1.58 14.84 -13.24
C THR A 107 -0.62 15.18 -14.39
N PRO A 108 -1.11 15.52 -15.60
CA PRO A 108 -0.26 16.18 -16.58
C PRO A 108 0.32 17.43 -15.91
N THR A 109 1.64 17.58 -15.93
CA THR A 109 2.30 18.82 -15.51
C THR A 109 1.91 19.95 -16.46
N SER A 110 0.77 20.62 -16.21
CA SER A 110 0.45 21.98 -16.68
C SER A 110 -0.99 22.36 -16.34
N LEU A 111 -1.17 23.45 -15.59
CA LEU A 111 -2.09 24.53 -15.99
C LEU A 111 -1.23 25.64 -16.58
#